data_AF-A0A933HS77-F1
#
_entry.id   AF-A0A933HS77-F1
#
_cell.length_a   1.000
_cell.length_b   1.000
_cell.length_c   1.000
_cell.angle_alpha   90.00
_cell.angle_beta   90.00
_cell.angle_gamma   90.00
#
_symmetry.space_group_name_H-M   'P 1'
#
loop_
_entity.id
_entity.type
_entity.pdbx_description
1 polymer ?
#
loop_
_entity_poly.entity_id
_entity_poly.type
_entity_poly.pdbx_seq_one_letter_code
_entity_poly.pdbx_strand_id
1 'polypeptide(L)'
;MDEVVLEGLPAQKVLSYSRLLSNLRDRILLTDARGQVYVDVTYHHAPELMQIMQANPKLRARVKRLALRMQPALEEWLEHPTDARRQVNAQWVRQWQRTLRAVSRQASPALQAEMAWWEARLPGWAEKTLPQIWASLLAEQR
;
A
#
# COMPACT_ATOMS: atom_id res chain seq x y z
N MET A 1 1.75 -4.21 11.98
CA MET A 1 1.63 -4.65 10.57
C MET A 1 3.00 -4.85 9.92
N ASP A 2 3.86 -3.82 9.95
CA ASP A 2 5.14 -3.82 9.24
C ASP A 2 6.13 -4.91 9.70
N GLU A 3 6.17 -5.21 11.00
CA GLU A 3 7.02 -6.27 11.56
C GLU A 3 6.68 -7.66 10.99
N VAL A 4 5.39 -7.94 10.76
CA VAL A 4 4.96 -9.20 10.13
C VAL A 4 5.36 -9.20 8.66
N VAL A 5 5.03 -8.14 7.92
CA VAL A 5 5.32 -8.09 6.48
C VAL A 5 6.83 -8.12 6.19
N LEU A 6 7.64 -7.44 7.01
CA LEU A 6 9.07 -7.26 6.82
C LEU A 6 9.94 -8.28 7.56
N GLU A 7 9.34 -9.33 8.13
CA GLU A 7 10.02 -10.39 8.86
C GLU A 7 11.29 -10.88 8.13
N GLY A 8 12.37 -11.08 8.89
CA GLY A 8 13.68 -11.47 8.37
C GLY A 8 14.52 -10.32 7.79
N LEU A 9 14.10 -9.06 7.92
CA LEU A 9 15.00 -7.90 7.77
C LEU A 9 15.65 -7.53 9.11
N PRO A 10 16.82 -6.85 9.09
CA PRO A 10 17.38 -6.24 10.28
C PRO A 10 16.38 -5.27 10.92
N ALA A 11 16.31 -5.24 12.26
CA ALA A 11 15.39 -4.38 13.01
C ALA A 11 15.47 -2.91 12.57
N GLN A 12 16.67 -2.41 12.31
CA GLN A 12 16.88 -1.04 11.81
C GLN A 12 16.14 -0.75 10.49
N LYS A 13 16.07 -1.73 9.57
CA LYS A 13 15.35 -1.58 8.30
C LYS A 13 13.84 -1.63 8.49
N VAL A 14 13.36 -2.45 9.43
CA VAL A 14 11.93 -2.48 9.77
C VAL A 14 11.50 -1.14 10.37
N LEU A 15 12.30 -0.60 11.29
CA LEU A 15 12.06 0.71 11.91
C LEU A 15 12.10 1.85 10.89
N SER A 16 13.08 1.86 9.97
CA SER A 16 13.14 2.91 8.94
C SER A 16 11.93 2.88 8.02
N TYR A 17 11.50 1.69 7.59
CA TYR A 17 10.32 1.55 6.73
C TYR A 17 9.04 1.95 7.47
N SER A 18 8.90 1.55 8.75
CA SER A 18 7.74 1.93 9.57
C SER A 18 7.66 3.45 9.74
N ARG A 19 8.81 4.12 9.97
CA ARG A 19 8.87 5.58 10.04
C ARG A 19 8.51 6.26 8.72
N LEU A 20 8.94 5.70 7.58
CA LEU A 20 8.56 6.20 6.26
C LEU A 20 7.04 6.16 6.08
N LEU A 21 6.38 5.04 6.43
CA LEU A 21 4.93 4.91 6.33
C LEU A 21 4.18 5.87 7.28
N SER A 22 4.65 5.99 8.53
CA SER A 22 4.07 6.96 9.48
C SER A 22 4.19 8.40 8.97
N ASN A 23 5.36 8.78 8.45
CA ASN A 23 5.57 10.12 7.91
C ASN A 23 4.70 10.39 6.69
N LEU A 24 4.54 9.42 5.78
CA LEU A 24 3.62 9.54 4.65
C LEU A 24 2.17 9.71 5.11
N ARG A 25 1.73 8.91 6.09
CA ARG A 25 0.41 9.05 6.69
C ARG A 25 0.20 10.46 7.22
N ASP A 26 1.10 10.92 8.09
CA ASP A 26 0.90 12.16 8.85
C ASP A 26 1.12 13.41 8.00
N ARG A 27 2.06 13.37 7.05
CA ARG A 27 2.46 14.55 6.25
C ARG A 27 1.82 14.63 4.88
N ILE A 28 1.22 13.54 4.39
CA ILE A 28 0.58 13.51 3.07
C ILE A 28 -0.88 13.07 3.22
N LEU A 29 -1.12 11.86 3.73
CA LEU A 29 -2.47 11.28 3.67
C LEU A 29 -3.47 12.03 4.57
N LEU A 30 -3.05 12.41 5.78
CA LEU A 30 -3.90 13.09 6.76
C LEU A 30 -3.97 14.61 6.59
N THR A 31 -3.40 15.15 5.51
CA THR A 31 -3.51 16.60 5.22
C THR A 31 -4.84 16.97 4.56
N ASP A 32 -5.59 15.99 4.05
CA ASP A 32 -6.95 16.13 3.52
C ASP A 32 -7.90 15.21 4.29
N ALA A 33 -9.08 15.71 4.67
CA ALA A 33 -10.08 14.94 5.41
C ALA A 33 -10.54 13.67 4.67
N ARG A 34 -10.57 13.69 3.33
CA ARG A 34 -10.88 12.50 2.51
C ARG A 34 -9.77 11.45 2.59
N GLY A 35 -8.55 11.87 2.91
CA GLY A 35 -7.45 10.96 3.11
C GLY A 35 -7.60 10.08 4.35
N GLN A 36 -8.31 10.58 5.37
CA GLN A 36 -8.65 9.82 6.58
C GLN A 36 -9.40 8.53 6.24
N VAL A 37 -10.30 8.54 5.25
CA VAL A 37 -11.07 7.37 4.83
C VAL A 37 -10.15 6.21 4.43
N TYR A 38 -9.09 6.50 3.68
CA TYR A 38 -8.12 5.48 3.24
C TYR A 38 -7.26 4.96 4.40
N VAL A 39 -6.94 5.83 5.34
CA VAL A 39 -6.21 5.47 6.56
C VAL A 39 -7.06 4.55 7.43
N ASP A 40 -8.33 4.91 7.66
CA ASP A 40 -9.26 4.14 8.48
C ASP A 40 -9.52 2.76 7.91
N VAL A 41 -9.77 2.67 6.60
CA VAL A 41 -9.94 1.38 5.90
C VAL A 41 -8.71 0.50 6.05
N THR A 42 -7.51 1.08 5.94
CA THR A 42 -6.25 0.33 6.12
C THR A 42 -6.14 -0.23 7.54
N TYR A 43 -6.43 0.59 8.57
CA TYR A 43 -6.37 0.16 9.96
C TYR A 43 -7.46 -0.85 10.32
N HIS A 44 -8.67 -0.67 9.78
CA HIS A 44 -9.80 -1.58 10.00
C HIS A 44 -9.46 -3.01 9.57
N HIS A 45 -8.83 -3.18 8.41
CA HIS A 45 -8.47 -4.49 7.87
C HIS A 45 -7.07 -4.99 8.25
N ALA A 46 -6.26 -4.19 8.94
CA ALA A 46 -4.89 -4.56 9.30
C ALA A 46 -4.78 -5.87 10.12
N PRO A 47 -5.63 -6.15 11.12
CA PRO A 47 -5.55 -7.40 11.89
C PRO A 47 -5.74 -8.64 11.02
N GLU A 48 -6.75 -8.61 10.13
CA GLU A 48 -7.07 -9.72 9.23
C GLU A 48 -5.95 -9.92 8.20
N LEU A 49 -5.44 -8.84 7.61
CA LEU A 49 -4.29 -8.90 6.71
C LEU A 49 -3.07 -9.52 7.40
N MET A 50 -2.80 -9.17 8.66
CA MET A 50 -1.70 -9.76 9.42
C MET A 50 -1.89 -11.28 9.63
N GLN A 51 -3.11 -11.72 9.96
CA GLN A 51 -3.42 -13.15 10.11
C GLN A 51 -3.19 -13.92 8.79
N ILE A 52 -3.69 -13.38 7.66
CA ILE A 52 -3.49 -13.98 6.33
C ILE A 52 -1.99 -14.08 6.00
N MET A 53 -1.21 -13.03 6.28
CA MET A 53 0.24 -13.02 6.01
C MET A 53 1.01 -13.98 6.92
N GLN A 54 0.62 -14.12 8.19
CA GLN A 54 1.23 -15.09 9.12
C GLN A 54 1.00 -16.52 8.64
N ALA A 55 -0.24 -16.84 8.28
CA ALA A 55 -0.62 -18.16 7.75
C ALA A 55 0.03 -18.48 6.38
N ASN A 56 0.46 -17.47 5.62
CA ASN A 56 1.01 -17.65 4.27
C ASN A 56 2.38 -16.99 4.06
N PRO A 57 3.49 -17.65 4.43
CA PRO A 57 4.84 -17.12 4.24
C PRO A 57 5.18 -16.75 2.80
N LYS A 58 4.67 -17.51 1.80
CA LYS A 58 4.86 -17.21 0.37
C LYS A 58 4.19 -15.90 -0.04
N LEU A 59 2.99 -15.64 0.48
CA LEU A 59 2.24 -14.40 0.20
C LEU A 59 2.90 -13.21 0.90
N ARG A 60 3.29 -13.39 2.17
CA ARG A 60 4.06 -12.42 2.95
C ARG A 60 5.34 -11.99 2.22
N ALA A 61 6.14 -12.94 1.75
CA ALA A 61 7.35 -12.65 0.98
C ALA A 61 7.07 -11.90 -0.35
N ARG A 62 5.91 -12.14 -0.98
CA ARG A 62 5.48 -11.39 -2.18
C ARG A 62 5.12 -9.94 -1.82
N VAL A 63 4.32 -9.72 -0.79
CA VAL A 63 3.97 -8.37 -0.30
C VAL A 63 5.23 -7.62 0.10
N LYS A 64 6.13 -8.24 0.88
CA LYS A 64 7.43 -7.67 1.27
C LYS A 64 8.22 -7.14 0.09
N ARG A 65 8.39 -7.95 -0.97
CA ARG A 65 9.13 -7.53 -2.18
C ARG A 65 8.47 -6.34 -2.87
N LEU A 66 7.15 -6.30 -2.92
CA LEU A 66 6.41 -5.20 -3.54
C LEU A 66 6.49 -3.91 -2.73
N ALA A 67 6.39 -4.02 -1.41
CA ALA A 67 6.55 -2.93 -0.46
C ALA A 67 7.94 -2.29 -0.56
N LEU A 68 9.00 -3.12 -0.54
CA LEU A 68 10.38 -2.64 -0.68
C LEU A 68 10.67 -2.07 -2.07
N ARG A 69 10.08 -2.62 -3.13
CA ARG A 69 10.22 -2.07 -4.49
C ARG A 69 9.59 -0.68 -4.62
N MET A 70 8.54 -0.40 -3.84
CA MET A 70 7.86 0.90 -3.83
C MET A 70 8.55 1.93 -2.91
N GLN A 71 9.41 1.48 -1.98
CA GLN A 71 10.11 2.34 -1.01
C GLN A 71 10.76 3.59 -1.63
N PRO A 72 11.54 3.51 -2.73
CA PRO A 72 12.18 4.72 -3.27
C PRO A 72 11.20 5.76 -3.80
N ALA A 73 10.03 5.33 -4.31
CA ALA A 73 9.00 6.26 -4.76
C ALA A 73 8.29 6.93 -3.57
N LEU A 74 8.10 6.18 -2.49
CA LEU A 74 7.53 6.68 -1.23
C LEU A 74 8.45 7.70 -0.58
N GLU A 75 9.76 7.44 -0.56
CA GLU A 75 10.78 8.38 -0.09
C GLU A 75 10.78 9.66 -0.94
N GLU A 76 10.83 9.54 -2.26
CA GLU A 76 10.78 10.69 -3.18
C GLU A 76 9.50 11.50 -3.01
N TRP A 77 8.35 10.86 -2.81
CA TRP A 77 7.09 11.55 -2.59
C TRP A 77 7.04 12.26 -1.23
N LEU A 78 7.64 11.67 -0.20
CA LEU A 78 7.74 12.32 1.12
C LEU A 78 8.66 13.55 1.09
N GLU A 79 9.75 13.49 0.33
CA GLU A 79 10.70 14.59 0.17
C GLU A 79 10.16 15.69 -0.76
N HIS A 80 9.45 15.30 -1.81
CA HIS A 80 8.90 16.18 -2.84
C HIS A 80 7.40 15.90 -3.09
N PRO A 81 6.50 16.32 -2.19
CA PRO A 81 5.07 15.96 -2.25
C PRO A 81 4.34 16.36 -3.54
N THR A 82 4.77 17.46 -4.17
CA THR A 82 4.17 17.99 -5.41
C THR A 82 4.95 17.60 -6.67
N ASP A 83 6.25 17.31 -6.53
CA ASP A 83 7.18 17.24 -7.66
C ASP A 83 7.76 15.85 -7.90
N ALA A 84 7.37 14.84 -7.10
CA ALA A 84 7.79 13.47 -7.29
C ALA A 84 7.44 12.98 -8.71
N ARG A 85 8.47 12.55 -9.44
CA ARG A 85 8.39 12.23 -10.88
C ARG A 85 8.42 10.73 -11.14
N ARG A 86 8.83 9.92 -10.16
CA ARG A 86 8.88 8.48 -10.34
C ARG A 86 7.49 7.91 -10.55
N GLN A 87 7.31 7.34 -11.74
CA GLN A 87 6.08 6.69 -12.14
C GLN A 87 6.04 5.24 -11.65
N VAL A 88 4.82 4.79 -11.35
CA VAL A 88 4.54 3.40 -11.06
C VAL A 88 4.58 2.61 -12.36
N ASN A 89 5.46 1.61 -12.44
CA ASN A 89 5.56 0.79 -13.64
C ASN A 89 4.41 -0.24 -13.74
N ALA A 90 4.01 -0.56 -14.97
CA ALA A 90 2.93 -1.50 -15.24
C ALA A 90 3.20 -2.93 -14.70
N GLN A 91 4.46 -3.34 -14.58
CA GLN A 91 4.81 -4.65 -14.02
C GLN A 91 4.45 -4.73 -12.53
N TRP A 92 4.73 -3.66 -11.77
CA TRP A 92 4.42 -3.54 -10.35
C TRP A 92 2.90 -3.56 -10.14
N VAL A 93 2.14 -2.84 -10.98
CA VAL A 93 0.67 -2.86 -10.98
C VAL A 93 0.17 -4.29 -11.15
N ARG A 94 0.63 -5.02 -12.17
CA ARG A 94 0.25 -6.42 -12.40
C ARG A 94 0.62 -7.33 -11.24
N GLN A 95 1.76 -7.09 -10.58
CA GLN A 95 2.16 -7.88 -9.41
C GLN A 95 1.26 -7.60 -8.19
N TRP A 96 0.84 -6.35 -7.98
CA TRP A 96 -0.14 -6.03 -6.94
C TRP A 96 -1.50 -6.63 -7.21
N GLN A 97 -2.02 -6.56 -8.44
CA GLN A 97 -3.30 -7.20 -8.78
C GLN A 97 -3.30 -8.69 -8.44
N ARG A 98 -2.23 -9.41 -8.83
CA ARG A 98 -2.08 -10.84 -8.48
C ARG A 98 -1.98 -11.07 -6.97
N THR A 99 -1.44 -10.11 -6.23
CA THR A 99 -1.28 -10.18 -4.78
C THR A 99 -2.60 -9.92 -4.07
N LEU A 100 -3.35 -8.89 -4.49
CA LEU A 100 -4.72 -8.62 -3.99
C LEU A 100 -5.64 -9.81 -4.23
N ARG A 101 -5.62 -10.42 -5.43
CA ARG A 101 -6.39 -11.64 -5.72
C ARG A 101 -6.01 -12.81 -4.80
N ALA A 102 -4.73 -12.95 -4.47
CA ALA A 102 -4.26 -14.02 -3.59
C ALA A 102 -4.65 -13.78 -2.12
N VAL A 103 -4.68 -12.52 -1.68
CA VAL A 103 -5.22 -12.12 -0.37
C VAL A 103 -6.72 -12.35 -0.32
N SER A 104 -7.46 -11.87 -1.33
CA SER A 104 -8.91 -11.94 -1.43
C SER A 104 -9.45 -13.37 -1.29
N ARG A 105 -8.76 -14.38 -1.84
CA ARG A 105 -9.13 -15.81 -1.69
C ARG A 105 -9.17 -16.33 -0.24
N GLN A 106 -8.53 -15.61 0.69
CA GLN A 106 -8.42 -15.98 2.11
C GLN A 106 -9.07 -14.94 3.01
N ALA A 107 -9.63 -13.89 2.41
CA ALA A 107 -10.24 -12.77 3.09
C ALA A 107 -11.72 -13.06 3.40
N SER A 108 -12.20 -12.44 4.47
CA SER A 108 -13.60 -12.28 4.81
C SER A 108 -14.34 -11.53 3.71
N PRO A 109 -15.68 -11.64 3.63
CA PRO A 109 -16.47 -10.91 2.62
C PRO A 109 -16.22 -9.40 2.63
N ALA A 110 -16.03 -8.80 3.82
CA ALA A 110 -15.73 -7.37 3.95
C ALA A 110 -14.38 -7.02 3.31
N LEU A 111 -13.32 -7.77 3.65
CA LEU A 111 -12.00 -7.54 3.07
C LEU A 111 -11.97 -7.92 1.57
N GLN A 112 -12.77 -8.88 1.10
CA GLN A 112 -12.90 -9.17 -0.33
C GLN A 112 -13.47 -7.99 -1.10
N ALA A 113 -14.53 -7.34 -0.59
CA ALA A 113 -15.12 -6.15 -1.20
C ALA A 113 -14.10 -5.01 -1.29
N GLU A 114 -13.32 -4.83 -0.21
CA GLU A 114 -12.25 -3.84 -0.17
C GLU A 114 -11.14 -4.14 -1.20
N MET A 115 -10.68 -5.39 -1.28
CA MET A 115 -9.67 -5.81 -2.26
C MET A 115 -10.17 -5.62 -3.70
N ALA A 116 -11.45 -5.90 -3.96
CA ALA A 116 -12.05 -5.70 -5.28
C ALA A 116 -12.09 -4.21 -5.67
N TRP A 117 -12.37 -3.33 -4.71
CA TRP A 117 -12.34 -1.88 -4.92
C TRP A 117 -10.93 -1.40 -5.35
N TRP A 118 -9.87 -1.85 -4.66
CA TRP A 118 -8.49 -1.53 -5.05
C TRP A 118 -8.10 -2.15 -6.39
N GLU A 119 -8.51 -3.40 -6.63
CA GLU A 119 -8.16 -4.13 -7.84
C GLU A 119 -8.72 -3.45 -9.10
N ALA A 120 -9.93 -2.90 -9.02
CA ALA A 120 -10.58 -2.19 -10.13
C ALA A 120 -9.81 -0.93 -10.57
N ARG A 121 -9.06 -0.30 -9.65
CA ARG A 121 -8.36 0.97 -9.89
C ARG A 121 -6.90 0.82 -10.29
N LEU A 122 -6.26 -0.23 -9.80
CA LEU A 122 -4.85 -0.53 -10.08
C LEU A 122 -4.44 -0.38 -11.56
N PRO A 123 -5.21 -0.87 -12.57
CA PRO A 123 -4.86 -0.69 -13.98
C PRO A 123 -4.60 0.76 -14.35
N GLY A 124 -5.39 1.69 -13.82
CA GLY A 124 -5.31 3.11 -14.12
C GLY A 124 -4.16 3.84 -13.42
N TRP A 125 -3.31 3.13 -12.66
CA TRP A 125 -2.15 3.72 -11.97
C TRP A 125 -0.84 3.48 -12.71
N ALA A 126 -0.83 2.63 -13.74
CA ALA A 126 0.35 2.47 -14.57
C ALA A 126 0.75 3.83 -15.16
N GLU A 127 2.06 4.12 -15.11
CA GLU A 127 2.66 5.35 -15.64
C GLU A 127 2.27 6.63 -14.87
N LYS A 128 1.49 6.51 -13.78
CA LYS A 128 1.20 7.64 -12.89
C LYS A 128 2.24 7.75 -11.78
N THR A 129 2.48 8.96 -11.32
CA THR A 129 3.25 9.23 -10.09
C THR A 129 2.36 9.02 -8.86
N LEU A 130 2.97 8.86 -7.68
CA LEU A 130 2.21 8.76 -6.44
C LEU A 130 1.32 9.99 -6.16
N PRO A 131 1.78 11.24 -6.38
CA PRO A 131 0.90 12.42 -6.31
C PRO A 131 -0.32 12.32 -7.24
N GLN A 132 -0.14 11.86 -8.48
CA GLN A 132 -1.25 11.72 -9.44
C GLN A 132 -2.24 10.63 -9.02
N ILE A 133 -1.74 9.51 -8.49
CA ILE A 133 -2.57 8.44 -7.94
C ILE A 133 -3.36 8.97 -6.74
N TRP A 134 -2.71 9.67 -5.83
CA TRP A 134 -3.35 10.24 -4.65
C TRP A 134 -4.42 11.26 -5.01
N ALA A 135 -4.13 12.19 -5.92
CA ALA A 135 -5.11 13.14 -6.43
C ALA A 135 -6.33 12.43 -7.07
N SER A 136 -6.09 11.33 -7.80
CA SER A 136 -7.19 10.55 -8.37
C SER A 136 -8.04 9.86 -7.30
N LEU A 137 -7.43 9.38 -6.21
CA LEU A 137 -8.16 8.78 -5.09
C LEU A 137 -9.00 9.83 -4.35
N LEU A 138 -8.43 10.99 -4.03
CA LEU A 138 -9.17 12.07 -3.37
C LEU A 138 -10.37 12.58 -4.19
N ALA A 139 -10.33 12.44 -5.51
CA ALA A 139 -11.44 12.82 -6.40
C ALA A 139 -12.61 11.82 -6.38
N GLU A 140 -12.41 10.62 -5.83
CA GLU A 140 -13.46 9.61 -5.74
C GLU A 140 -14.39 9.87 -4.55
N GLN A 141 -15.66 9.52 -4.72
CA GLN A 141 -16.60 9.45 -3.60
C GLN A 141 -16.45 8.09 -2.93
N ARG A 142 -16.08 8.11 -1.65
CA ARG A 142 -15.86 6.92 -0.84
C ARG A 142 -16.45 7.10 0.55
#